data_AF-A0A848BD04-F1
#
_entry.id   AF-A0A848BD04-F1
#
_cell.length_a   1.000
_cell.length_b   1.000
_cell.length_c   1.000
_cell.angle_alpha   90.00
_cell.angle_beta   90.00
_cell.angle_gamma   90.00
#
_symmetry.space_group_name_H-M   'P 1'
#
loop_
_entity.id
_entity.type
_entity.pdbx_description
1 polymer ?
#
loop_
_entity_poly.entity_id
_entity_poly.type
_entity_poly.pdbx_seq_one_letter_code
_entity_poly.pdbx_strand_id
1 'polypeptide(L)'
;EELRQEYEELRQGYEGMRQGYEGLRHPHFVDAMHCNVWHRPPLPSNNRLHTCQKPLDITERLIRVSSRKGDTVLDPFMGSATTAIAAMHEGRHFIGFENNAEYFAKAEKRIKEERAAAPSALPLDHRGHSKGRQQAKGNAGGEG
;
A
#
# COMPACT_ATOMS: atom_id res chain seq x y z
N GLU A 1 16.09 -39.91 19.44
CA GLU A 1 16.27 -39.12 18.20
C GLU A 1 14.93 -38.79 17.56
N GLU A 2 13.97 -39.72 17.55
CA GLU A 2 12.58 -39.52 17.10
C GLU A 2 11.87 -38.29 17.71
N LEU A 3 11.92 -38.11 19.04
CA LEU A 3 11.32 -36.94 19.72
C LEU A 3 11.88 -35.59 19.25
N ARG A 4 13.13 -35.55 18.73
CA ARG A 4 13.71 -34.32 18.18
C ARG A 4 13.19 -34.04 16.78
N GLN A 5 13.05 -35.08 15.94
CA GLN A 5 12.48 -34.96 14.60
C GLN A 5 11.01 -34.53 14.65
N GLU A 6 10.21 -35.15 15.52
CA GLU A 6 8.80 -34.81 15.71
C GLU A 6 8.62 -33.35 16.18
N TYR A 7 9.48 -32.87 17.08
CA TYR A 7 9.50 -31.47 17.50
C TYR A 7 9.85 -30.51 16.36
N GLU A 8 10.82 -30.88 15.53
CA GLU A 8 11.28 -30.07 14.40
C GLU A 8 10.19 -29.93 13.33
N GLU A 9 9.48 -31.01 13.03
CA GLU A 9 8.32 -31.03 12.13
C GLU A 9 7.17 -30.16 12.66
N LEU A 10 6.82 -30.30 13.94
CA LEU A 10 5.79 -29.49 14.58
C LEU A 10 6.15 -28.00 14.56
N ARG A 11 7.42 -27.66 14.82
CA ARG A 11 7.93 -26.30 14.75
C ARG A 11 7.81 -25.72 13.34
N GLN A 12 8.20 -26.47 12.31
CA GLN A 12 8.08 -26.03 10.92
C GLN A 12 6.61 -25.81 10.51
N GLY A 13 5.72 -26.72 10.91
CA GLY A 13 4.28 -26.58 10.68
C GLY A 13 3.71 -25.32 11.35
N TYR A 14 4.11 -25.05 12.61
CA TYR A 14 3.75 -23.83 13.32
C TYR A 14 4.32 -22.57 12.65
N GLU A 15 5.60 -22.56 12.27
CA GLU A 15 6.23 -21.43 11.59
C GLU A 15 5.54 -21.10 10.26
N GLY A 16 5.19 -22.13 9.47
CA GLY A 16 4.44 -21.94 8.23
C GLY A 16 3.04 -21.35 8.47
N MET A 17 2.32 -21.87 9.46
CA MET A 17 0.99 -21.35 9.81
C MET A 17 1.07 -19.90 10.30
N ARG A 18 2.05 -19.60 11.16
CA ARG A 18 2.32 -18.26 11.68
C ARG A 18 2.61 -17.27 10.53
N GLN A 19 3.48 -17.63 9.60
CA GLN A 19 3.79 -16.78 8.44
C GLN A 19 2.55 -16.52 7.58
N GLY A 20 1.70 -17.54 7.36
CA GLY A 20 0.42 -17.40 6.67
C GLY A 20 -0.51 -16.39 7.35
N TYR A 21 -0.67 -16.49 8.68
CA TYR A 21 -1.47 -15.53 9.46
C TYR A 21 -0.88 -14.12 9.46
N GLU A 22 0.45 -13.98 9.58
CA GLU A 22 1.13 -12.68 9.52
C GLU A 22 0.95 -12.00 8.15
N GLY A 23 0.94 -12.77 7.06
CA GLY A 23 0.66 -12.25 5.71
C GLY A 23 -0.76 -11.73 5.53
N LEU A 24 -1.75 -12.39 6.15
CA LEU A 24 -3.16 -11.99 6.12
C LEU A 24 -3.47 -10.79 7.02
N ARG A 25 -2.64 -10.55 8.05
CA ARG A 25 -2.85 -9.44 8.98
C ARG A 25 -2.71 -8.10 8.25
N HIS A 26 -3.61 -7.17 8.56
CA HIS A 26 -3.48 -5.80 8.08
C HIS A 26 -2.18 -5.19 8.62
N PRO A 27 -1.32 -4.61 7.75
CA PRO A 27 -0.08 -4.01 8.19
C PRO A 27 -0.39 -2.80 9.09
N HIS A 28 0.19 -2.82 10.29
CA HIS A 28 0.21 -1.68 11.19
C HIS A 28 1.58 -1.59 11.84
N PHE A 29 2.48 -0.84 11.20
CA PHE A 29 3.83 -0.68 11.69
C PHE A 29 3.84 0.38 12.79
N VAL A 30 4.16 -0.03 14.01
CA VAL A 30 4.31 0.88 15.15
C VAL A 30 5.62 1.65 14.95
N ASP A 31 5.51 2.94 14.64
CA ASP A 31 6.67 3.83 14.55
C ASP A 31 6.98 4.52 15.89
N ALA A 32 8.10 5.24 15.96
CA ALA A 32 8.54 5.89 17.20
C ALA A 32 7.59 7.02 17.67
N MET A 33 6.71 7.53 16.81
CA MET A 33 5.74 8.59 17.12
C MET A 33 4.32 8.06 17.32
N HIS A 34 4.16 6.80 17.76
CA HIS A 34 2.86 6.13 17.84
C HIS A 34 1.90 6.77 18.87
N CYS A 35 1.25 7.85 18.46
CA CYS A 35 0.16 8.52 19.17
C CYS A 35 -0.94 8.89 18.19
N ASN A 36 -2.11 9.25 18.70
CA ASN A 36 -3.29 9.66 17.92
C ASN A 36 -3.42 11.18 17.75
N VAL A 37 -2.48 11.98 18.28
CA VAL A 37 -2.46 13.44 18.19
C VAL A 37 -1.17 13.90 17.53
N TRP A 38 -1.23 14.41 16.31
CA TRP A 38 -0.06 14.83 15.55
C TRP A 38 -0.03 16.35 15.41
N HIS A 39 1.00 16.97 15.98
CA HIS A 39 1.19 18.41 15.87
C HIS A 39 1.81 18.76 14.53
N ARG A 40 1.02 19.44 13.68
CA ARG A 40 1.49 19.96 12.39
C ARG A 40 0.85 21.31 12.08
N PRO A 41 1.62 22.37 11.82
CA PRO A 41 1.05 23.63 11.37
C PRO A 41 0.43 23.47 9.97
N PRO A 42 -0.62 24.25 9.63
CA PRO A 42 -1.15 24.28 8.28
C PRO A 42 -0.09 24.66 7.25
N LEU A 43 -0.19 24.10 6.05
CA LEU A 43 0.70 24.50 4.95
C LEU A 43 0.55 26.00 4.67
N PRO A 44 1.62 26.77 4.45
CA PRO A 44 1.49 28.19 4.13
C PRO A 44 0.72 28.37 2.81
N SER A 45 -0.06 29.45 2.71
CA SER A 45 -0.96 29.71 1.57
C SER A 45 -0.23 30.07 0.27
N ASN A 46 0.97 30.66 0.39
CA ASN A 46 1.74 31.23 -0.71
C ASN A 46 2.37 30.20 -1.67
N ASN A 47 2.18 28.90 -1.46
CA ASN A 47 2.76 27.85 -2.32
C ASN A 47 1.85 26.62 -2.48
N ARG A 48 0.52 26.79 -2.34
CA ARG A 48 -0.43 25.68 -2.47
C ARG A 48 -0.83 25.48 -3.92
N LEU A 49 -0.74 24.24 -4.39
CA LEU A 49 -1.26 23.84 -5.71
C LEU A 49 -2.78 23.64 -5.70
N HIS A 50 -3.35 23.42 -4.51
CA HIS A 50 -4.78 23.26 -4.24
C HIS A 50 -5.15 23.88 -2.90
N THR A 51 -6.36 24.45 -2.80
CA THR A 51 -6.87 25.13 -1.59
C THR A 51 -6.72 24.26 -0.33
N CYS A 52 -7.13 23.00 -0.40
CA CYS A 52 -7.04 21.98 0.65
C CYS A 52 -5.92 20.94 0.44
N GLN A 53 -4.72 21.38 0.02
CA GLN A 53 -3.58 20.47 -0.11
C GLN A 53 -3.22 19.82 1.25
N LYS A 54 -3.16 18.49 1.28
CA LYS A 54 -2.76 17.72 2.47
C LYS A 54 -1.24 17.82 2.68
N PRO A 55 -0.74 17.88 3.93
CA PRO A 55 0.70 17.81 4.22
C PRO A 55 1.29 16.48 3.75
N LEU A 56 2.42 16.56 3.04
CA LEU A 56 3.06 15.39 2.42
C LEU A 56 3.60 14.42 3.48
N ASP A 57 4.31 14.94 4.48
CA ASP A 57 4.95 14.18 5.56
C ASP A 57 3.96 13.33 6.37
N ILE A 58 2.76 13.88 6.63
CA ILE A 58 1.68 13.15 7.29
C ILE A 58 1.19 12.00 6.41
N THR A 59 1.07 12.24 5.10
CA THR A 59 0.51 11.26 4.16
C THR A 59 1.50 10.13 3.89
N GLU A 60 2.80 10.44 3.79
CA GLU A 60 3.88 9.44 3.72
C GLU A 60 3.87 8.54 4.94
N ARG A 61 3.74 9.12 6.14
CA ARG A 61 3.64 8.37 7.39
C ARG A 61 2.44 7.43 7.39
N LEU A 62 1.25 7.92 7.01
CA LEU A 62 0.04 7.10 6.93
C LEU A 62 0.23 5.89 6.01
N ILE A 63 0.78 6.11 4.80
CA ILE A 63 1.06 5.03 3.86
C ILE A 63 2.09 4.06 4.44
N ARG A 64 3.15 4.59 5.08
CA ARG A 64 4.22 3.77 5.67
C ARG A 64 3.70 2.83 6.74
N VAL A 65 2.84 3.32 7.64
CA VAL A 65 2.34 2.53 8.77
C VAL A 65 1.21 1.58 8.38
N SER A 66 0.44 1.89 7.33
CA SER A 66 -0.77 1.17 6.95
C SER A 66 -0.68 0.33 5.67
N SER A 67 0.51 0.20 5.06
CA SER A 67 0.70 -0.61 3.83
C SER A 67 2.08 -1.23 3.75
N ARG A 68 2.25 -2.27 2.94
CA ARG A 68 3.54 -2.87 2.60
C ARG A 68 4.11 -2.21 1.34
N LYS A 69 5.43 -2.32 1.12
CA LYS A 69 6.05 -1.88 -0.15
C LYS A 69 5.45 -2.69 -1.31
N GLY A 70 5.20 -2.03 -2.44
CA GLY A 70 4.52 -2.64 -3.59
C GLY A 70 3.00 -2.75 -3.47
N ASP A 71 2.39 -2.42 -2.33
CA ASP A 71 0.92 -2.30 -2.26
C ASP A 71 0.43 -1.13 -3.12
N THR A 72 -0.87 -1.13 -3.44
CA THR A 72 -1.52 -0.04 -4.18
C THR A 72 -2.36 0.83 -3.24
N VAL A 73 -2.12 2.14 -3.27
CA VAL A 73 -2.89 3.13 -2.52
C VAL A 73 -3.97 3.75 -3.42
N LEU A 74 -5.23 3.69 -3.00
CA LEU A 74 -6.35 4.31 -3.71
C LEU A 74 -6.72 5.66 -3.08
N ASP A 75 -6.82 6.71 -3.89
CA ASP A 75 -7.38 8.00 -3.50
C ASP A 75 -8.44 8.48 -4.52
N PRO A 76 -9.75 8.34 -4.21
CA PRO A 76 -10.82 8.76 -5.11
C PRO A 76 -11.02 10.29 -5.17
N PHE A 77 -10.32 11.06 -4.33
CA PHE A 77 -10.44 12.52 -4.24
C PHE A 77 -9.05 13.16 -4.16
N MET A 78 -8.20 12.84 -5.14
CA MET A 78 -6.76 13.06 -5.03
C MET A 78 -6.34 14.54 -5.02
N GLY A 79 -7.18 15.45 -5.53
CA GLY A 79 -6.89 16.89 -5.54
C GLY A 79 -5.53 17.19 -6.17
N SER A 80 -4.59 17.69 -5.37
CA SER A 80 -3.21 18.02 -5.78
C SER A 80 -2.23 16.83 -5.79
N ALA A 81 -2.73 15.60 -5.76
CA ALA A 81 -1.94 14.37 -5.83
C ALA A 81 -0.98 14.12 -4.66
N THR A 82 -1.20 14.69 -3.47
CA THR A 82 -0.33 14.42 -2.30
C THR A 82 -0.24 12.92 -2.01
N THR A 83 -1.35 12.18 -2.09
CA THR A 83 -1.37 10.73 -1.86
C THR A 83 -0.55 9.95 -2.88
N ALA A 84 -0.61 10.34 -4.16
CA ALA A 84 0.18 9.70 -5.21
C ALA A 84 1.68 9.88 -5.00
N ILE A 85 2.10 11.09 -4.63
CA ILE A 85 3.51 11.42 -4.38
C ILE A 85 4.01 10.70 -3.13
N ALA A 86 3.24 10.73 -2.05
CA ALA A 86 3.56 9.98 -0.84
C ALA A 86 3.69 8.48 -1.13
N ALA A 87 2.78 7.90 -1.93
CA ALA A 87 2.87 6.50 -2.35
C ALA A 87 4.16 6.23 -3.14
N MET A 88 4.53 7.10 -4.07
CA MET A 88 5.78 6.97 -4.83
C MET A 88 7.02 7.01 -3.92
N HIS A 89 7.10 8.00 -3.01
CA HIS A 89 8.23 8.14 -2.07
C HIS A 89 8.37 6.90 -1.16
N GLU A 90 7.23 6.34 -0.76
CA GLU A 90 7.16 5.15 0.07
C GLU A 90 7.33 3.84 -0.73
N GLY A 91 7.46 3.88 -2.06
CA GLY A 91 7.62 2.67 -2.88
C GLY A 91 6.35 1.82 -2.95
N ARG A 92 5.18 2.48 -3.06
CA ARG A 92 3.86 1.90 -3.30
C ARG A 92 3.35 2.35 -4.67
N HIS A 93 2.47 1.55 -5.27
CA HIS A 93 1.68 1.99 -6.43
C HIS A 93 0.52 2.89 -5.97
N PHE A 94 -0.10 3.61 -6.89
CA PHE A 94 -1.29 4.39 -6.57
C PHE A 94 -2.31 4.37 -7.71
N ILE A 95 -3.57 4.54 -7.34
CA ILE A 95 -4.69 4.81 -8.24
C ILE A 95 -5.40 6.05 -7.70
N GLY A 96 -5.59 7.06 -8.55
CA GLY A 96 -6.17 8.33 -8.14
C GLY A 96 -7.27 8.76 -9.10
N PHE A 97 -8.33 9.37 -8.55
CA PHE A 97 -9.38 10.03 -9.33
C PHE A 97 -9.50 11.49 -8.91
N GLU A 98 -9.69 12.37 -9.88
CA GLU A 98 -10.02 13.78 -9.69
C GLU A 98 -11.02 14.20 -10.78
N ASN A 99 -12.12 14.82 -10.38
CA ASN A 99 -13.20 15.19 -11.28
C ASN A 99 -12.99 16.60 -11.87
N ASN A 100 -12.29 17.48 -11.17
CA ASN A 100 -12.00 18.82 -11.65
C ASN A 100 -10.79 18.79 -12.61
N ALA A 101 -11.01 19.15 -13.87
CA ALA A 101 -9.99 19.11 -14.91
C ALA A 101 -8.76 19.99 -14.61
N GLU A 102 -8.94 21.16 -13.96
CA GLU A 102 -7.83 22.04 -13.59
C GLU A 102 -6.94 21.41 -12.53
N TYR A 103 -7.55 20.81 -11.50
CA TYR A 103 -6.81 20.11 -10.45
C TYR A 103 -6.17 18.82 -10.98
N PHE A 104 -6.85 18.10 -11.87
CA PHE A 104 -6.29 16.94 -12.55
C PHE A 104 -5.02 17.32 -13.32
N ALA A 105 -5.03 18.39 -14.10
CA ALA A 105 -3.86 18.84 -14.86
C ALA A 105 -2.68 19.22 -13.94
N LYS A 106 -2.97 19.92 -12.82
CA LYS A 106 -1.95 20.26 -11.81
C LYS A 106 -1.37 19.00 -11.14
N ALA A 107 -2.23 18.05 -10.77
CA ALA A 107 -1.85 16.76 -10.20
C ALA A 107 -0.98 15.96 -11.16
N GLU A 108 -1.39 15.84 -12.42
CA GLU A 108 -0.67 15.08 -13.44
C GLU A 108 0.73 15.66 -13.69
N LYS A 109 0.84 17.00 -13.82
CA LYS A 109 2.12 17.69 -13.94
C LYS A 109 3.04 17.38 -12.76
N ARG A 110 2.52 17.52 -11.53
CA ARG A 110 3.28 17.27 -10.29
C ARG A 110 3.77 15.82 -10.21
N ILE A 111 2.94 14.84 -10.59
CA ILE A 111 3.33 13.43 -10.64
C ILE A 111 4.43 13.18 -11.67
N LYS A 112 4.34 13.80 -12.86
CA LYS A 112 5.36 13.66 -13.91
C LYS A 112 6.70 14.23 -13.46
N GLU A 113 6.69 15.41 -12.83
CA GLU A 113 7.87 16.05 -12.27
C GLU A 113 8.53 15.15 -11.21
N GLU A 114 7.76 14.59 -10.27
CA GLU A 114 8.35 13.71 -9.26
C GLU A 114 8.85 12.38 -9.80
N ARG A 115 8.18 11.81 -10.82
CA ARG A 115 8.69 10.60 -11.48
C ARG A 115 10.02 10.84 -12.19
N ALA A 116 10.20 12.04 -12.75
CA ALA A 116 11.45 12.42 -13.40
C ALA A 116 12.57 12.65 -12.38
N ALA A 117 12.26 13.21 -11.20
CA ALA A 117 13.22 13.45 -10.13
C ALA A 117 13.64 12.16 -9.39
N ALA A 118 12.72 11.18 -9.27
CA ALA A 118 12.95 9.93 -8.54
C ALA A 118 12.58 8.69 -9.40
N PRO A 119 13.52 8.10 -10.15
CA PRO A 119 13.24 6.96 -11.03
C PRO A 119 12.93 5.63 -10.31
N SER A 120 12.83 5.60 -8.98
CA SER A 120 12.62 4.37 -8.19
C SER A 120 11.16 3.93 -8.07
N ALA A 121 10.19 4.64 -8.64
CA ALA A 121 8.79 4.24 -8.59
C ALA A 121 8.59 2.93 -9.37
N LEU A 122 8.17 1.88 -8.65
CA LEU A 122 7.85 0.57 -9.21
C LEU A 122 6.93 0.74 -10.46
N PRO A 123 7.21 0.07 -11.59
CA PRO A 123 6.38 0.16 -12.79
C PRO A 123 4.91 -0.08 -12.45
N LEU A 124 3.99 0.68 -13.04
CA LEU A 124 2.56 0.40 -12.91
C LEU A 124 2.27 -0.97 -13.53
N ASP A 125 2.11 -2.00 -12.70
CA ASP A 125 1.67 -3.31 -13.18
C ASP A 125 0.18 -3.23 -13.50
N HIS A 126 -0.13 -3.11 -14.79
CA HIS A 126 -1.48 -3.11 -15.35
C HIS A 126 -2.05 -4.53 -15.45
N ARG A 127 -1.31 -5.56 -15.02
CA ARG A 127 -1.84 -6.92 -14.90
C ARG A 127 -2.69 -6.98 -13.64
N GLY A 128 -3.99 -6.74 -13.83
CA GLY A 128 -5.00 -6.99 -12.80
C GLY A 128 -4.79 -8.35 -12.16
N HIS A 129 -4.92 -8.41 -10.83
CA HIS A 129 -4.95 -9.62 -10.02
C HIS A 129 -6.04 -10.58 -10.54
N SER A 130 -5.70 -11.34 -11.58
CA SER A 130 -6.52 -12.40 -12.14
C SER A 130 -5.65 -13.64 -12.24
N LYS A 131 -5.33 -14.23 -11.09
CA LYS A 131 -4.96 -15.65 -10.97
C LYS A 131 -4.94 -16.04 -9.49
N GLY A 132 -5.91 -16.86 -9.10
CA GLY A 132 -6.02 -17.39 -7.74
C GLY A 132 -7.39 -17.91 -7.34
N ARG A 133 -8.27 -18.32 -8.26
CA ARG A 133 -9.46 -19.12 -7.92
C ARG A 133 -9.82 -20.07 -9.05
N GLN A 134 -8.97 -21.07 -9.31
CA GLN A 134 -9.38 -22.25 -10.06
C GLN A 134 -9.64 -23.41 -9.08
N GLN A 135 -10.93 -23.67 -8.93
CA GLN A 135 -11.59 -24.98 -8.78
C GLN A 135 -11.01 -26.01 -7.79
N ALA A 136 -11.66 -26.08 -6.63
CA ALA A 136 -11.82 -27.33 -5.87
C ALA A 136 -13.31 -27.71 -5.85
N LYS A 137 -13.72 -28.52 -6.82
CA LYS A 137 -14.88 -29.42 -6.81
C LYS A 137 -14.42 -30.58 -7.70
N GLY A 138 -14.09 -31.77 -7.21
CA GLY A 138 -14.83 -32.60 -6.28
C GLY A 138 -15.10 -33.90 -7.04
N ASN A 139 -14.09 -34.76 -7.13
CA ASN A 139 -14.24 -36.10 -7.70
C ASN A 139 -14.62 -37.02 -6.54
N ALA A 140 -15.86 -37.49 -6.52
CA ALA A 140 -16.33 -38.49 -5.56
C ALA A 140 -17.33 -39.42 -6.24
N GLY A 141 -17.03 -40.72 -6.19
CA GLY A 141 -18.03 -41.78 -6.23
C GLY A 141 -18.21 -42.49 -7.56
N GLY A 142 -17.28 -43.36 -7.91
CA GLY A 142 -17.60 -44.56 -8.68
C GLY A 142 -17.69 -45.74 -7.72
N GLU A 143 -18.89 -46.20 -7.40
CA GLU A 143 -19.23 -47.56 -6.96
C GLU A 143 -20.70 -47.79 -7.34
N GLY A 144 -20.97 -48.86 -8.12
CA GLY A 144 -22.29 -49.24 -8.61
C GLY A 144 -22.22 -49.92 -9.96
#